data_AF-A7INM0-F1
#
_entry.id   AF-A7INM0-F1
#
_cell.length_a   1.000
_cell.length_b   1.000
_cell.length_c   1.000
_cell.angle_alpha   90.00
_cell.angle_beta   90.00
_cell.angle_gamma   90.00
#
_symmetry.space_group_name_H-M   'P 1'
#
loop_
_entity.id
_entity.type
_entity.pdbx_description
1 polymer ?
#
loop_
_entity_poly.entity_id
_entity_poly.type
_entity_poly.pdbx_seq_one_letter_code
_entity_poly.pdbx_strand_id
1 'polypeptide(L)'
;MAAAHYFCASATDLTPKKTDTKMAAERTQNLQDTFLNHVRKNKTPLTIFLVNGVKLQGVVTWFDNFCVLLRRDGHSQLVYKHAISTIMPGHPVQLFDPTDDVGEKA
;
A
#
# COMPACT_ATOMS: atom_id res chain seq x y z
N MET A 1 -49.92 -48.41 28.14
CA MET A 1 -49.83 -46.97 28.50
C MET A 1 -48.34 -46.64 28.64
N ALA A 2 -47.71 -46.27 27.52
CA ALA A 2 -46.27 -46.12 27.37
C ALA A 2 -45.93 -44.66 27.04
N ALA A 3 -44.86 -44.13 27.65
CA ALA A 3 -44.00 -43.01 27.23
C ALA A 3 -43.10 -42.68 28.45
N ALA A 4 -41.81 -43.00 28.53
CA ALA A 4 -40.68 -42.66 27.66
C ALA A 4 -40.54 -41.14 27.44
N HIS A 5 -40.17 -40.42 28.49
CA HIS A 5 -39.67 -39.05 28.38
C HIS A 5 -38.20 -39.08 27.97
N TYR A 6 -37.99 -39.01 26.65
CA TYR A 6 -36.70 -38.80 26.02
C TYR A 6 -36.35 -37.31 26.09
N PHE A 7 -35.15 -37.00 26.57
CA PHE A 7 -34.58 -35.66 26.64
C PHE A 7 -34.32 -35.14 25.21
N CYS A 8 -35.03 -34.09 24.81
CA CYS A 8 -34.92 -33.46 23.49
C CYS A 8 -33.69 -32.54 23.45
N ALA A 9 -32.69 -32.91 22.68
CA ALA A 9 -31.57 -32.05 22.30
C ALA A 9 -32.08 -30.98 21.31
N SER A 10 -32.12 -29.72 21.74
CA SER A 10 -32.37 -28.58 20.85
C SER A 10 -31.07 -28.22 20.13
N ALA A 11 -30.99 -28.63 18.87
CA ALA A 11 -30.00 -28.17 17.91
C ALA A 11 -30.44 -26.79 17.36
N THR A 12 -29.88 -25.70 17.90
CA THR A 12 -29.93 -24.37 17.29
C THR A 12 -28.70 -23.54 17.65
N ASP A 13 -27.56 -23.81 17.02
CA ASP A 13 -26.57 -22.77 16.73
C ASP A 13 -25.83 -23.11 15.44
N LEU A 14 -26.40 -22.66 14.32
CA LEU A 14 -25.73 -22.61 13.02
C LEU A 14 -25.70 -21.14 12.60
N THR A 15 -24.80 -20.38 13.20
CA THR A 15 -24.36 -19.14 12.57
C THR A 15 -23.36 -19.49 11.47
N PRO A 16 -23.57 -19.07 10.21
CA PRO A 16 -22.59 -19.29 9.17
C PRO A 16 -21.40 -18.37 9.44
N LYS A 17 -20.24 -18.93 9.79
CA LYS A 17 -18.96 -18.20 9.74
C LYS A 17 -18.68 -17.87 8.28
N LYS A 18 -19.10 -16.68 7.87
CA LYS A 18 -18.63 -16.02 6.64
C LYS A 18 -17.19 -15.56 6.89
N THR A 19 -16.25 -16.51 6.85
CA THR A 19 -14.85 -16.19 6.61
C THR A 19 -14.73 -15.86 5.14
N ASP A 20 -14.92 -14.58 4.83
CA ASP A 20 -14.60 -14.01 3.54
C ASP A 20 -13.13 -14.34 3.24
N THR A 21 -13.00 -15.20 2.24
CA THR A 21 -11.82 -15.56 1.50
C THR A 21 -10.85 -14.39 1.34
N LYS A 22 -9.84 -14.30 2.21
CA LYS A 22 -8.67 -13.48 1.95
C LYS A 22 -7.72 -14.31 1.08
N MET A 23 -8.03 -14.41 -0.22
CA MET A 23 -6.98 -14.71 -1.19
C MET A 23 -6.02 -13.53 -1.12
N ALA A 24 -4.96 -13.69 -0.33
CA ALA A 24 -3.74 -12.92 -0.51
C ALA A 24 -3.23 -13.28 -1.89
N ALA A 25 -3.76 -12.60 -2.91
CA ALA A 25 -3.06 -12.49 -4.16
C ALA A 25 -1.70 -11.94 -3.78
N GLU A 26 -0.66 -12.75 -3.99
CA GLU A 26 0.75 -12.36 -4.06
C GLU A 26 0.88 -11.23 -5.07
N ARG A 27 0.41 -10.04 -4.69
CA ARG A 27 0.69 -8.82 -5.42
C ARG A 27 2.11 -8.51 -4.99
N THR A 28 3.06 -8.97 -5.79
CA THR A 28 4.36 -8.34 -5.92
C THR A 28 4.12 -6.84 -5.79
N GLN A 29 4.44 -6.28 -4.63
CA GLN A 29 3.97 -4.95 -4.26
C GLN A 29 4.55 -3.98 -5.27
N ASN A 30 3.71 -3.33 -6.08
CA ASN A 30 4.17 -2.50 -7.19
C ASN A 30 5.19 -1.48 -6.67
N LEU A 31 6.47 -1.66 -7.03
CA LEU A 31 7.61 -0.90 -6.49
C LEU A 31 7.37 0.61 -6.58
N GLN A 32 6.77 1.06 -7.68
CA GLN A 32 6.44 2.47 -7.90
C GLN A 32 5.44 2.98 -6.86
N ASP A 33 4.32 2.27 -6.69
CA ASP A 33 3.27 2.67 -5.76
C ASP A 33 3.76 2.55 -4.31
N THR A 34 4.52 1.51 -3.99
CA THR A 34 5.14 1.32 -2.66
C THR A 34 6.09 2.48 -2.36
N PHE A 35 6.98 2.83 -3.28
CA PHE A 35 7.91 3.94 -3.13
C PHE A 35 7.19 5.28 -3.00
N LEU A 36 6.28 5.61 -3.92
CA LEU A 36 5.54 6.88 -3.90
C LEU A 36 4.65 7.01 -2.66
N ASN A 37 4.05 5.90 -2.20
CA ASN A 37 3.30 5.89 -0.95
C ASN A 37 4.20 6.12 0.26
N HIS A 38 5.35 5.46 0.32
CA HIS A 38 6.29 5.61 1.43
C HIS A 38 6.75 7.06 1.56
N VAL A 39 7.25 7.66 0.48
CA VAL A 39 7.73 9.06 0.52
C VAL A 39 6.61 10.07 0.80
N ARG A 40 5.39 9.80 0.34
CA ARG A 40 4.22 10.64 0.62
C ARG A 40 3.84 10.59 2.10
N LYS A 41 3.70 9.38 2.67
CA LYS A 41 3.30 9.20 4.08
C LYS A 41 4.32 9.83 5.02
N ASN A 42 5.60 9.64 4.75
CA ASN A 42 6.69 10.14 5.58
C ASN A 42 7.07 11.60 5.27
N LYS A 43 6.36 12.24 4.32
CA LYS A 43 6.64 13.61 3.86
C LYS A 43 8.12 13.83 3.54
N THR A 44 8.76 12.80 2.96
CA THR A 44 10.19 12.80 2.70
C THR A 44 10.52 13.91 1.69
N PRO A 45 11.46 14.83 1.97
CA PRO A 45 11.94 15.78 0.99
C PRO A 45 12.62 15.05 -0.18
N LEU A 46 12.27 15.43 -1.41
CA LEU A 46 12.74 14.79 -2.64
C LEU A 46 13.32 15.82 -3.59
N THR A 47 14.20 15.33 -4.48
CA THR A 47 14.55 16.00 -5.73
C THR A 47 14.04 15.15 -6.90
N ILE A 48 13.20 15.74 -7.75
CA ILE A 48 12.71 15.14 -8.99
C ILE A 48 13.51 15.75 -10.14
N PHE A 49 14.14 14.90 -10.94
CA PHE A 49 14.82 15.28 -12.16
C PHE A 49 13.89 15.04 -13.33
N LEU A 50 13.74 16.05 -14.18
CA LEU A 50 12.98 15.95 -15.41
C LEU A 50 13.89 15.51 -16.57
N VAL A 51 13.29 14.94 -17.61
CA VAL A 51 13.99 14.49 -18.83
C VAL A 51 14.71 15.63 -19.56
N ASN A 52 14.26 16.87 -19.40
CA ASN A 52 14.90 18.06 -19.95
C ASN A 52 16.05 18.61 -19.07
N GLY A 53 16.37 17.95 -17.96
CA GLY A 53 17.42 18.35 -17.03
C GLY A 53 16.99 19.33 -15.93
N VAL A 54 15.75 19.83 -15.93
CA VAL A 54 15.24 20.68 -14.85
C VAL A 54 15.08 19.85 -13.57
N LYS A 55 15.46 20.43 -12.43
CA LYS A 55 15.26 19.82 -11.10
C LYS A 55 14.14 20.52 -10.35
N LEU A 56 13.25 19.72 -9.77
CA LEU A 56 12.18 20.14 -8.88
C LEU A 56 12.47 19.60 -7.50
N GLN A 57 12.18 20.37 -6.46
CA GLN A 57 12.33 19.90 -5.08
C GLN A 57 11.02 20.10 -4.34
N GLY A 58 10.75 19.25 -3.37
CA GLY A 58 9.55 19.35 -2.55
C GLY A 58 9.17 18.01 -1.95
N VAL A 59 7.91 17.89 -1.57
CA VAL A 59 7.33 16.67 -1.00
C VAL A 59 6.15 16.23 -1.84
N VAL A 60 6.01 14.93 -2.07
CA VAL A 60 4.84 14.37 -2.76
C VAL A 60 3.66 14.36 -1.81
N THR A 61 2.58 15.04 -2.18
CA THR A 61 1.33 15.06 -1.40
C THR A 61 0.29 14.10 -1.97
N TRP A 62 0.31 13.87 -3.28
CA TRP A 62 -0.59 12.97 -3.99
C TRP A 62 0.11 12.39 -5.23
N PHE A 63 -0.29 11.21 -5.67
CA PHE A 63 0.02 10.70 -7.01
C PHE A 63 -1.13 9.84 -7.54
N ASP A 64 -1.21 9.72 -8.86
CA ASP A 64 -2.09 8.77 -9.54
C ASP A 64 -1.24 7.94 -10.52
N ASN A 65 -1.86 7.33 -11.53
CA ASN A 65 -1.15 6.51 -12.53
C ASN A 65 -0.20 7.35 -13.41
N PHE A 66 -0.52 8.61 -13.71
CA PHE A 66 0.18 9.42 -14.72
C PHE A 66 0.90 10.64 -14.17
N CYS A 67 0.54 11.09 -12.97
CA CYS A 67 0.93 12.37 -12.41
C CYS A 67 1.32 12.23 -10.93
N VAL A 68 2.12 13.20 -10.48
CA VAL A 68 2.54 13.37 -9.09
C VAL A 68 2.31 14.83 -8.70
N LEU A 69 1.65 15.06 -7.58
CA LEU A 69 1.46 16.39 -7.00
C LEU A 69 2.62 16.67 -6.04
N LEU A 70 3.48 17.62 -6.43
CA LEU A 70 4.63 18.06 -5.66
C LEU A 70 4.30 19.37 -4.96
N ARG A 71 4.60 19.47 -3.67
CA ARG A 71 4.43 20.69 -2.89
C ARG A 71 5.76 21.24 -2.39
N ARG A 72 5.96 22.54 -2.53
CA ARG A 72 7.10 23.30 -2.01
C ARG A 72 6.67 24.72 -1.67
N ASP A 73 7.09 25.22 -0.51
CA ASP A 73 6.87 26.61 -0.06
C ASP A 73 5.39 27.06 -0.15
N GLY A 74 4.46 26.17 0.21
CA GLY A 74 3.03 26.42 0.15
C GLY A 74 2.38 26.21 -1.22
N HIS A 75 3.16 26.23 -2.30
CA HIS A 75 2.71 26.02 -3.66
C HIS A 75 2.64 24.53 -4.02
N SER A 76 1.60 24.14 -4.76
CA SER A 76 1.42 22.79 -5.30
C SER A 76 1.51 22.84 -6.81
N GLN A 77 2.27 21.92 -7.39
CA GLN A 77 2.41 21.77 -8.84
C GLN A 77 2.18 20.32 -9.25
N LEU A 78 1.44 20.14 -10.34
CA LEU A 78 1.19 18.83 -10.92
C LEU A 78 2.33 18.50 -11.89
N VAL A 79 2.98 17.36 -11.70
CA VAL A 79 4.10 16.90 -12.52
C VAL A 79 3.69 15.61 -13.23
N TYR A 80 3.75 15.61 -14.56
CA TYR A 80 3.48 14.40 -15.34
C TYR A 80 4.67 13.44 -15.29
N LYS A 81 4.40 12.15 -15.05
CA LYS A 81 5.44 11.12 -14.94
C LYS A 81 6.26 10.92 -16.21
N HIS A 82 5.68 11.13 -17.39
CA HIS A 82 6.43 11.03 -18.66
C HIS A 82 7.56 12.06 -18.78
N ALA A 83 7.47 13.17 -18.03
CA ALA A 83 8.50 14.19 -18.00
C ALA A 83 9.55 13.94 -16.91
N ILE A 84 9.34 12.98 -16.01
CA ILE A 84 10.24 12.64 -14.91
C ILE A 84 11.25 11.61 -15.40
N SER A 85 12.54 11.89 -15.20
CA SER A 85 13.62 10.92 -15.43
C SER A 85 13.99 10.15 -14.16
N THR A 86 14.03 10.82 -13.00
CA THR A 86 14.47 10.20 -11.74
C THR A 86 13.85 10.90 -10.52
N ILE A 87 13.55 10.14 -9.47
CA ILE A 87 13.11 10.66 -8.16
C ILE A 87 14.14 10.25 -7.11
N MET A 88 14.76 11.22 -6.45
CA MET A 88 15.80 11.00 -5.45
C MET A 88 15.32 11.49 -4.08
N PRO A 89 15.14 10.60 -3.09
CA PRO A 89 14.80 11.00 -1.73
C PRO A 89 16.03 11.63 -1.05
N GLY A 90 15.81 12.61 -0.17
CA GLY A 90 16.89 13.28 0.56
C GLY A 90 17.61 12.40 1.58
N HIS A 91 16.97 11.30 2.00
CA HIS A 91 17.49 10.32 2.94
C HIS A 91 17.18 8.89 2.46
N PRO A 92 17.93 7.87 2.93
CA PRO A 92 17.64 6.48 2.61
C PRO A 92 16.20 6.09 2.92
N VAL A 93 15.57 5.37 1.99
CA VAL A 93 14.20 4.87 2.12
C VAL A 93 14.24 3.36 2.24
N GLN A 94 13.73 2.82 3.35
CA GLN A 94 13.54 1.39 3.56
C GLN A 94 12.15 1.00 3.05
N LEU A 95 12.08 0.23 1.97
CA LEU A 95 10.82 -0.16 1.32
C LEU A 95 10.32 -1.54 1.73
N PHE A 96 11.21 -2.38 2.26
CA PHE A 96 10.94 -3.77 2.63
C PHE A 96 11.59 -4.04 3.98
N ASP A 97 10.83 -4.64 4.89
CA ASP A 97 11.39 -5.18 6.13
C ASP A 97 11.91 -6.60 5.83
N PRO A 98 13.16 -6.94 6.20
CA PRO A 98 13.76 -8.24 5.89
C PRO A 98 13.08 -9.44 6.58
N THR A 99 12.03 -9.22 7.38
CA THR A 99 11.26 -10.27 8.05
C THR A 99 10.21 -10.93 7.15
N ASP A 100 9.91 -10.33 5.99
CA ASP A 100 8.83 -10.79 5.11
C ASP A 100 9.25 -11.99 4.22
N ASP A 101 10.53 -12.36 4.18
CA ASP A 101 11.07 -13.45 3.35
C ASP A 101 11.33 -14.78 4.11
N VAL A 102 11.07 -14.85 5.43
CA VAL A 102 11.41 -16.04 6.26
C VAL A 102 10.24 -17.05 6.36
N GLY A 103 9.18 -16.85 5.60
CA GLY A 103 7.87 -17.49 5.85
C GLY A 103 7.40 -18.59 4.92
N GLU A 104 8.23 -19.28 4.11
CA GLU A 104 7.71 -20.38 3.29
C GLU A 104 8.80 -21.37 2.82
N LYS A 105 9.42 -22.12 3.75
CA LYS A 105 9.92 -23.49 3.52
C LYS A 105 10.00 -24.25 4.85
N ALA A 106 8.91 -24.91 5.23
CA ALA A 106 8.89 -26.00 6.20
C ALA A 106 8.08 -27.16 5.62
#